data_AF-A0A402B5D3-F1
#
_entry.id   AF-A0A402B5D3-F1
#
_cell.length_a   1.000
_cell.length_b   1.000
_cell.length_c   1.000
_cell.angle_alpha   90.00
_cell.angle_beta   90.00
_cell.angle_gamma   90.00
#
_symmetry.space_group_name_H-M   'P 1'
#
loop_
_entity.id
_entity.type
_entity.pdbx_description
1 polymer ?
#
loop_
_entity_poly.entity_id
_entity_poly.type
_entity_poly.pdbx_seq_one_letter_code
_entity_poly.pdbx_strand_id
1 'polypeptide(L)'
;MADELAETLQQQLERYGITRFDEVALRQALEQHTTTYTLIKLAEWPARRWKCHYRLMMKDSMYDAQSVPEAYAMGLLALLEAVVEDQDRH
;
A
#
# COMPACT_ATOMS: atom_id res chain seq x y z
N MET A 1 5.16 17.89 -6.85
CA MET A 1 3.79 17.52 -7.22
C MET A 1 3.50 16.25 -6.47
N ALA A 2 2.47 16.25 -5.62
CA ALA A 2 2.06 15.03 -4.92
C ALA A 2 1.61 14.04 -6.00
N ASP A 3 2.23 12.88 -6.03
CA ASP A 3 1.85 11.78 -6.90
C ASP A 3 0.45 11.35 -6.46
N GLU A 4 -0.58 11.82 -7.18
CA GLU A 4 -1.98 11.52 -6.88
C GLU A 4 -2.18 10.01 -6.97
N LEU A 5 -2.66 9.42 -5.87
CA LEU A 5 -2.98 8.00 -5.81
C LEU A 5 -3.98 7.66 -6.92
N ALA A 6 -3.80 6.53 -7.62
CA ALA A 6 -4.72 6.12 -8.68
C ALA A 6 -6.18 6.12 -8.18
N GLU A 7 -7.10 6.70 -8.96
CA GLU A 7 -8.51 6.83 -8.58
C GLU A 7 -9.16 5.48 -8.24
N THR A 8 -8.77 4.42 -8.96
CA THR A 8 -9.23 3.06 -8.67
C THR A 8 -8.81 2.57 -7.29
N LEU A 9 -7.59 2.88 -6.86
CA LEU A 9 -7.06 2.51 -5.56
C LEU A 9 -7.72 3.33 -4.43
N GLN A 10 -8.00 4.61 -4.69
CA GLN A 10 -8.81 5.44 -3.78
C GLN A 10 -10.20 4.81 -3.59
N GLN A 11 -10.92 4.51 -4.68
CA GLN A 11 -12.25 3.91 -4.63
C GLN A 11 -12.28 2.56 -3.90
N GLN A 12 -11.24 1.74 -4.03
CA GLN A 12 -11.14 0.48 -3.29
C GLN A 12 -10.98 0.73 -1.80
N LEU A 13 -10.10 1.64 -1.41
CA LEU A 13 -9.87 2.00 0.00
C LEU A 13 -11.09 2.68 0.65
N GLU A 14 -11.83 3.48 -0.10
CA GLU A 14 -13.08 4.11 0.38
C GLU A 14 -14.14 3.09 0.76
N ARG A 15 -14.19 1.93 0.09
CA ARG A 15 -15.12 0.82 0.46
C ARG A 15 -14.84 0.28 1.85
N TYR A 16 -13.62 0.42 2.35
CA TYR A 16 -13.20 0.04 3.69
C TYR A 16 -13.22 1.21 4.68
N GLY A 17 -13.78 2.37 4.29
CA GLY A 17 -13.89 3.56 5.13
C GLY A 17 -12.63 4.43 5.19
N ILE A 18 -11.61 4.15 4.37
CA ILE A 18 -10.39 4.95 4.30
C ILE A 18 -10.61 6.12 3.33
N THR A 19 -10.64 7.34 3.86
CA THR A 19 -10.94 8.58 3.11
C THR A 19 -9.77 9.56 3.06
N ARG A 20 -8.64 9.20 3.69
CA ARG A 20 -7.42 10.01 3.71
C ARG A 20 -6.29 9.24 3.04
N PHE A 21 -5.77 9.80 1.96
CA PHE A 21 -4.76 9.17 1.10
C PHE A 21 -3.37 9.82 1.22
N ASP A 22 -3.17 10.67 2.21
CA ASP A 22 -1.84 11.19 2.51
C ASP A 22 -0.95 10.10 3.12
N GLU A 23 0.36 10.28 2.97
CA GLU A 23 1.36 9.33 3.45
C GLU A 23 1.18 8.97 4.93
N VAL A 24 0.90 9.96 5.79
CA VAL A 24 0.84 9.78 7.24
C VAL A 24 -0.41 8.98 7.59
N ALA A 25 -1.57 9.34 7.04
CA ALA A 25 -2.82 8.62 7.27
C ALA A 25 -2.73 7.16 6.80
N LEU A 26 -2.20 6.92 5.61
CA LEU A 26 -2.06 5.56 5.05
C LEU A 26 -1.08 4.72 5.86
N ARG A 27 0.06 5.30 6.27
CA ARG A 27 1.01 4.63 7.15
C ARG A 27 0.38 4.25 8.49
N GLN A 28 -0.32 5.19 9.13
CA GLN A 28 -0.97 4.94 10.41
C GLN A 28 -2.06 3.87 10.31
N ALA A 29 -2.86 3.90 9.25
CA ALA A 29 -3.85 2.85 8.98
C ALA A 29 -3.14 1.50 8.77
N LEU A 30 -2.07 1.45 7.98
CA LEU A 30 -1.30 0.23 7.77
C LEU A 30 -0.75 -0.34 9.10
N GLU A 31 -0.19 0.51 9.95
CA GLU A 31 0.34 0.14 11.27
C GLU A 31 -0.73 -0.42 12.24
N GLN A 32 -2.01 -0.11 12.02
CA GLN A 32 -3.12 -0.71 12.79
C GLN A 32 -3.39 -2.16 12.37
N HIS A 33 -3.07 -2.53 11.12
CA HIS A 33 -3.34 -3.86 10.57
C HIS A 33 -2.10 -4.77 10.53
N THR A 34 -0.88 -4.21 10.47
CA THR A 34 0.37 -4.98 10.50
C THR A 34 1.41 -4.36 11.41
N THR A 35 2.08 -5.20 12.19
CA THR A 35 3.15 -4.79 13.11
C THR A 35 4.52 -4.72 12.41
N THR A 36 4.65 -5.31 11.22
CA THR A 36 5.93 -5.41 10.51
C THR A 36 5.76 -5.17 9.01
N TYR A 37 6.38 -4.11 8.51
CA TYR A 37 6.56 -3.84 7.09
C TYR A 37 7.95 -3.24 6.84
N THR A 38 8.41 -3.28 5.61
CA THR A 38 9.66 -2.61 5.20
C THR A 38 9.41 -1.86 3.90
N LEU A 39 9.51 -0.53 3.95
CA LEU A 39 9.49 0.31 2.78
C LEU A 39 10.93 0.50 2.25
N ILE A 40 11.15 0.11 1.01
CA ILE A 40 12.43 0.22 0.31
C ILE A 40 12.29 1.27 -0.79
N LYS A 41 13.13 2.30 -0.76
CA LYS A 41 13.33 3.18 -1.92
C LYS A 41 14.35 2.54 -2.85
N LEU A 42 13.97 2.35 -4.11
CA LEU A 42 14.84 1.76 -5.11
C LEU A 42 15.88 2.78 -5.59
N ALA A 43 17.09 2.28 -5.83
CA ALA A 43 18.09 3.04 -6.58
C ALA A 43 17.60 3.26 -8.04
N GLU A 44 18.15 4.25 -8.73
CA GLU A 44 17.68 4.65 -10.07
C GLU A 44 17.70 3.50 -11.09
N TRP A 45 18.76 2.68 -11.10
CA TRP A 45 18.88 1.59 -12.07
C TRP A 45 17.82 0.50 -11.88
N PRO A 46 17.61 -0.06 -10.66
CA PRO A 46 16.48 -0.94 -10.39
C PRO A 46 15.13 -0.31 -10.70
N ALA A 47 14.96 0.96 -10.36
CA ALA A 47 13.69 1.65 -10.57
C ALA A 47 13.31 1.74 -12.05
N ARG A 48 14.28 2.04 -12.92
CA ARG A 48 14.09 2.03 -14.38
C ARG A 48 13.81 0.63 -14.91
N ARG A 49 14.51 -0.39 -14.39
CA ARG A 49 14.35 -1.79 -14.82
C ARG A 49 12.96 -2.34 -14.48
N TRP A 50 12.48 -2.08 -13.27
CA TRP A 50 11.21 -2.60 -12.77
C TRP A 50 10.03 -1.65 -12.96
N LYS A 51 10.29 -0.41 -13.39
CA LYS A 51 9.28 0.64 -13.58
C LYS A 51 8.53 0.95 -12.27
N CYS A 52 9.23 0.99 -11.14
CA CYS A 52 8.71 1.39 -9.83
C CYS A 52 9.81 2.10 -9.02
N HIS A 53 9.46 3.00 -8.10
CA HIS A 53 10.43 3.72 -7.27
C HIS A 53 10.51 3.20 -5.84
N TYR A 54 9.44 2.56 -5.37
CA TYR A 54 9.30 2.08 -4.00
C TYR A 54 8.80 0.65 -3.99
N ARG A 55 9.20 -0.09 -2.96
CA ARG A 55 8.67 -1.41 -2.64
C ARG A 55 8.25 -1.46 -1.20
N LEU A 56 7.02 -1.88 -0.96
CA LEU A 56 6.57 -2.25 0.38
C LEU A 56 6.65 -3.77 0.50
N MET A 57 7.43 -4.26 1.46
CA MET A 57 7.47 -5.68 1.82
C MET A 57 6.64 -5.89 3.08
N MET A 58 5.75 -6.87 3.06
CA MET A 58 4.93 -7.28 4.19
C MET A 58 4.78 -8.79 4.20
N LYS A 59 5.24 -9.45 5.27
CA LYS A 59 5.29 -10.92 5.37
C LYS A 59 5.95 -11.51 4.11
N ASP A 60 5.21 -12.31 3.34
CA ASP A 60 5.66 -12.96 2.10
C ASP A 60 5.32 -12.15 0.83
N SER A 61 4.68 -11.00 0.97
CA SER A 61 4.21 -10.18 -0.15
C SER A 61 5.09 -8.95 -0.38
N MET A 62 5.20 -8.56 -1.65
CA MET A 62 5.93 -7.38 -2.09
C MET A 62 5.05 -6.56 -3.04
N TYR A 63 4.94 -5.27 -2.76
CA TYR A 63 4.11 -4.32 -3.52
C TYR A 63 4.99 -3.26 -4.17
N ASP A 64 4.96 -3.18 -5.50
CA ASP A 64 5.72 -2.24 -6.31
C ASP A 64 4.94 -0.93 -6.50
N ALA A 65 5.52 0.22 -6.16
CA ALA A 65 4.86 1.53 -6.19
C ALA A 65 5.73 2.63 -6.83
N GLN A 66 5.09 3.64 -7.40
CA GLN A 66 5.71 4.88 -7.89
C GLN A 66 5.99 5.88 -6.78
N SER A 67 5.19 5.85 -5.71
CA SER A 67 5.30 6.77 -4.58
C SER A 67 5.12 6.07 -3.23
N VAL A 68 5.49 6.78 -2.16
CA VAL A 68 5.35 6.28 -0.79
C VAL A 68 3.88 6.08 -0.39
N PRO A 69 2.96 7.05 -0.61
CA PRO A 69 1.55 6.86 -0.34
C PRO A 69 0.98 5.64 -1.08
N GLU A 70 1.33 5.47 -2.36
CA GLU A 70 0.87 4.32 -3.14
C GLU A 70 1.33 2.99 -2.56
N ALA A 71 2.58 2.91 -2.12
CA ALA A 71 3.11 1.72 -1.46
C ALA A 71 2.29 1.34 -0.22
N TYR A 72 2.00 2.32 0.65
CA TYR A 72 1.18 2.09 1.85
C TYR A 72 -0.28 1.77 1.52
N ALA A 73 -0.87 2.44 0.53
CA ALA A 73 -2.23 2.18 0.07
C ALA A 73 -2.40 0.74 -0.44
N MET A 74 -1.49 0.26 -1.29
CA MET A 74 -1.54 -1.12 -1.79
C MET A 74 -1.37 -2.14 -0.68
N GLY A 75 -0.44 -1.89 0.26
CA GLY A 75 -0.29 -2.78 1.40
C GLY A 75 -1.52 -2.82 2.29
N LEU A 76 -2.11 -1.66 2.58
CA LEU A 76 -3.30 -1.55 3.40
C LEU A 76 -4.48 -2.28 2.75
N LEU A 77 -4.70 -2.07 1.45
CA LEU A 77 -5.75 -2.75 0.70
C LEU A 77 -5.60 -4.28 0.79
N ALA A 78 -4.40 -4.81 0.58
CA ALA A 78 -4.18 -6.25 0.64
C ALA A 78 -4.44 -6.85 2.03
N LEU A 79 -4.15 -6.11 3.11
CA LEU A 79 -4.48 -6.55 4.48
C LEU A 79 -5.99 -6.52 4.73
N LEU A 80 -6.69 -5.50 4.23
CA LEU A 80 -8.14 -5.37 4.37
C LEU A 80 -8.87 -6.47 3.60
N GLU A 81 -8.44 -6.76 2.36
CA GLU A 81 -8.96 -7.86 1.56
C GLU A 81 -8.75 -9.21 2.26
N ALA A 82 -7.53 -9.47 2.77
CA ALA A 82 -7.24 -10.71 3.49
C ALA A 82 -8.07 -10.90 4.77
N VAL A 83 -8.40 -9.82 5.49
CA VAL A 83 -9.29 -9.88 6.66
C VAL A 83 -10.71 -10.24 6.25
N VAL A 84 -11.22 -9.67 5.15
CA VAL A 84 -12.56 -10.01 4.64
C VAL A 84 -12.63 -11.46 4.17
N GLU A 85 -11.60 -11.94 3.47
CA GLU A 85 -11.52 -13.35 3.02
C GLU A 85 -11.49 -14.34 4.19
N ASP A 86 -10.81 -14.01 5.29
CA ASP A 86 -10.80 -14.84 6.50
C ASP A 86 -12.18 -14.88 7.18
N GLN A 87 -12.92 -13.76 7.17
CA GLN A 87 -14.27 -13.67 7.74
C GLN A 87 -15.33 -14.44 6.94
N ASP A 88 -15.24 -14.47 5.60
CA ASP A 88 -16.19 -15.20 4.75
C ASP A 88 -15.99 -16.73 4.83
N ARG A 89 -14.80 -17.17 5.27
CA ARG A 89 -14.40 -18.57 5.35
C ARG A 89 -14.82 -19.26 6.65
N HIS A 90 -15.53 -18.55 7.54
CA HIS A 90 -15.95 -19.02 8.87
C HIS A 90 -17.47 -18.90 9.07
#